data_AF-A0A292YEZ6-F1
#
_entry.id   AF-A0A292YEZ6-F1
#
_cell.length_a   1.000
_cell.length_b   1.000
_cell.length_c   1.000
_cell.angle_alpha   90.00
_cell.angle_beta   90.00
_cell.angle_gamma   90.00
#
_symmetry.space_group_name_H-M   'P 1'
#
loop_
_entity.id
_entity.type
_entity.pdbx_description
1 polymer ?
#
loop_
_entity_poly.entity_id
_entity_poly.type
_entity_poly.pdbx_seq_one_letter_code
_entity_poly.pdbx_strand_id
1 'polypeptide(L)'
;MADDATGSSTALSIQGEAQQETGRVRASDEDVDLYVDGVSDEVLACRERGRHLFPTIRQAGIHFHGVDREGMLLRRLVCTCCLLAVKVEKWEGVRAGSRTRFRRVASNLEYRTGNDGEVYLAPSGRGHMTPRQIGDSVASKALAGQSVTALRKAATKAAAEAAAEKAAADKAAAEKAAAKPVAEPATAKPATAKPAAAKPAAAKTAAKPAAKAAAKPRSTRVRSAKGTG
;
A
#
# COMPACT_ATOMS: atom_id res chain seq x y z
N MET A 1 -26.79 41.91 0.04
CA MET A 1 -25.36 41.93 0.44
C MET A 1 -25.16 40.74 1.35
N ALA A 2 -24.61 39.65 0.83
CA ALA A 2 -24.30 38.44 1.61
C ALA A 2 -22.82 38.15 1.35
N ASP A 3 -22.02 38.40 2.38
CA ASP A 3 -20.57 38.30 2.37
C ASP A 3 -20.09 36.85 2.29
N ASP A 4 -18.98 36.76 1.60
CA ASP A 4 -18.29 35.61 1.04
C ASP A 4 -17.50 34.88 2.14
N ALA A 5 -17.88 33.64 2.44
CA ALA A 5 -17.11 32.73 3.28
C ALA A 5 -16.53 31.60 2.42
N THR A 6 -15.61 31.95 1.52
CA THR A 6 -14.81 30.96 0.78
C THR A 6 -13.86 30.25 1.75
N GLY A 7 -14.34 29.14 2.32
CA GLY A 7 -13.52 28.18 3.04
C GLY A 7 -12.49 27.57 2.09
N SER A 8 -11.22 27.95 2.27
CA SER A 8 -10.06 27.29 1.67
C SER A 8 -10.01 25.83 2.11
N SER A 9 -10.68 24.95 1.39
CA SER A 9 -10.57 23.49 1.55
C SER A 9 -9.24 23.04 0.95
N THR A 10 -8.21 23.04 1.79
CA THR A 10 -6.93 22.39 1.49
C THR A 10 -7.19 20.90 1.30
N ALA A 11 -7.18 20.42 0.05
CA ALA A 11 -7.21 19.00 -0.25
C ALA A 11 -5.98 18.32 0.38
N LEU A 12 -6.21 17.49 1.39
CA LEU A 12 -5.14 16.81 2.11
C LEU A 12 -4.75 15.52 1.40
N SER A 13 -3.46 15.20 1.47
CA SER A 13 -2.92 13.89 1.11
C SER A 13 -3.52 12.81 2.02
N ILE A 14 -3.58 11.56 1.54
CA ILE A 14 -3.98 10.37 2.33
C ILE A 14 -3.14 10.22 3.61
N GLN A 15 -1.91 10.74 3.63
CA GLN A 15 -1.08 10.84 4.84
C GLN A 15 -1.43 12.05 5.72
N GLY A 16 -1.92 13.14 5.13
CA GLY A 16 -2.38 14.33 5.84
C GLY A 16 -3.68 14.10 6.61
N GLU A 17 -4.60 13.29 6.07
CA GLU A 17 -5.79 12.84 6.79
C GLU A 17 -5.44 11.96 8.00
N ALA A 18 -4.40 11.11 7.88
CA ALA A 18 -3.90 10.31 8.99
C ALA A 18 -3.16 11.15 10.06
N GLN A 19 -2.65 12.33 9.70
CA GLN A 19 -1.80 13.16 10.57
C GLN A 19 -2.55 14.32 11.25
N GLN A 20 -3.75 14.71 10.79
CA GLN A 20 -4.52 15.82 11.39
C GLN A 20 -5.40 15.45 12.60
N GLU A 21 -5.49 14.17 12.99
CA GLU A 21 -6.59 13.72 13.86
C GLU A 21 -6.17 13.19 15.23
N THR A 22 -5.34 13.97 15.92
CA THR A 22 -5.23 13.86 17.38
C THR A 22 -6.51 14.42 18.01
N GLY A 23 -7.60 13.63 18.04
CA GLY A 23 -8.85 13.99 18.73
C GLY A 23 -10.14 13.29 18.31
N ARG A 24 -10.13 12.34 17.35
CA ARG A 24 -11.36 11.66 16.93
C ARG A 24 -11.78 10.59 17.94
N VAL A 25 -12.97 10.77 18.53
CA VAL A 25 -13.67 9.74 19.31
C VAL A 25 -13.80 8.48 18.45
N ARG A 26 -13.40 7.33 18.99
CA ARG A 26 -13.53 6.04 18.31
C ARG A 26 -14.98 5.57 18.36
N ALA A 27 -15.40 4.86 17.32
CA ALA A 27 -16.67 4.15 17.34
C ALA A 27 -16.69 3.09 18.44
N SER A 28 -17.86 2.87 19.05
CA SER A 28 -18.05 1.73 19.95
C SER A 28 -18.08 0.42 19.14
N ASP A 29 -17.87 -0.70 19.80
CA ASP A 29 -17.88 -2.00 19.13
C ASP A 29 -19.28 -2.32 18.58
N GLU A 30 -20.34 -1.91 19.27
CA GLU A 30 -21.73 -2.05 18.80
C GLU A 30 -21.99 -1.24 17.52
N ASP A 31 -21.46 -0.02 17.43
CA ASP A 31 -21.57 0.80 16.23
C ASP A 31 -20.81 0.19 15.05
N VAL A 32 -19.68 -0.47 15.32
CA VAL A 32 -18.90 -1.21 14.33
C VAL A 32 -19.69 -2.42 13.82
N ASP A 33 -20.28 -3.20 14.73
CA ASP A 33 -21.08 -4.38 14.38
C ASP A 33 -22.29 -4.00 13.53
N LEU A 34 -23.02 -2.94 13.91
CA LEU A 34 -24.14 -2.42 13.12
C LEU A 34 -23.72 -1.97 11.72
N TYR A 35 -22.52 -1.41 11.57
CA TYR A 35 -21.98 -1.05 10.26
C TYR A 35 -21.62 -2.30 9.45
N VAL A 36 -20.94 -3.28 10.06
CA VAL A 36 -20.54 -4.53 9.41
C VAL A 36 -21.75 -5.32 8.92
N ASP A 37 -22.86 -5.28 9.65
CA ASP A 37 -24.11 -5.93 9.24
C ASP A 37 -24.82 -5.25 8.07
N GLY A 38 -24.51 -3.97 7.80
CA GLY A 38 -25.20 -3.15 6.81
C GLY A 38 -24.44 -2.90 5.51
N VAL A 39 -23.27 -3.51 5.30
CA VAL A 39 -22.42 -3.29 4.11
C VAL A 39 -21.96 -4.59 3.48
N SER A 40 -21.72 -4.56 2.17
CA SER A 40 -21.19 -5.69 1.40
C SER A 40 -19.78 -6.14 1.81
N ASP A 41 -19.48 -7.41 1.52
CA ASP A 41 -18.17 -8.03 1.72
C ASP A 41 -17.07 -7.27 0.96
N GLU A 42 -17.36 -6.70 -0.22
CA GLU A 42 -16.40 -5.93 -1.00
C GLU A 42 -16.04 -4.59 -0.33
N VAL A 43 -17.00 -3.98 0.38
CA VAL A 43 -16.77 -2.80 1.23
C VAL A 43 -15.92 -3.19 2.43
N LEU A 44 -16.27 -4.28 3.13
CA LEU A 44 -15.49 -4.82 4.25
C LEU A 44 -14.05 -5.12 3.84
N ALA A 45 -13.84 -5.76 2.69
CA ALA A 45 -12.51 -6.06 2.17
C ALA A 45 -11.66 -4.79 1.92
N CYS A 46 -12.27 -3.68 1.48
CA CYS A 46 -11.56 -2.40 1.36
C CYS A 46 -11.20 -1.80 2.72
N ARG A 47 -12.12 -1.93 3.69
CA ARG A 47 -12.02 -1.35 5.03
C ARG A 47 -11.00 -2.08 5.90
N GLU A 48 -11.03 -3.41 5.93
CA GLU A 48 -10.01 -4.25 6.58
C GLU A 48 -8.62 -3.99 6.01
N ARG A 49 -8.53 -3.78 4.69
CA ARG A 49 -7.27 -3.44 4.01
C ARG A 49 -6.80 -2.01 4.29
N GLY A 50 -7.70 -1.14 4.74
CA GLY A 50 -7.45 0.29 4.95
C GLY A 50 -7.15 1.08 3.66
N ARG A 51 -7.44 0.51 2.47
CA ARG A 51 -7.21 1.21 1.19
C ARG A 51 -8.08 0.65 0.06
N HIS A 52 -8.42 1.54 -0.88
CA HIS A 52 -9.08 1.19 -2.13
C HIS A 52 -8.10 0.77 -3.23
N LEU A 53 -8.57 -0.08 -4.13
CA LEU A 53 -7.83 -0.53 -5.30
C LEU A 53 -8.34 0.20 -6.54
N PHE A 54 -7.58 1.18 -7.00
CA PHE A 54 -7.88 1.89 -8.24
C PHE A 54 -6.99 1.36 -9.38
N PRO A 55 -7.54 1.23 -10.59
CA PRO A 55 -6.74 0.78 -11.72
C PRO A 55 -5.65 1.79 -12.05
N THR A 56 -4.48 1.28 -12.38
CA THR A 56 -3.33 2.10 -12.81
C THR A 56 -3.58 2.69 -14.19
N ILE A 57 -2.77 3.68 -14.57
CA ILE A 57 -2.82 4.27 -15.93
C ILE A 57 -2.59 3.21 -17.02
N ARG A 58 -1.74 2.21 -16.77
CA ARG A 58 -1.51 1.12 -17.74
C ARG A 58 -2.73 0.21 -17.92
N GLN A 59 -3.54 0.05 -16.87
CA GLN A 59 -4.73 -0.81 -16.90
C GLN A 59 -5.94 -0.11 -17.51
N ALA A 60 -6.17 1.16 -17.17
CA ALA A 60 -7.38 1.90 -17.55
C ALA A 60 -7.15 3.03 -18.57
N GLY A 61 -5.91 3.27 -19.02
CA GLY A 61 -5.57 4.38 -19.90
C GLY A 61 -5.74 5.77 -19.24
N ILE A 62 -5.54 6.83 -20.04
CA ILE A 62 -5.85 8.21 -19.67
C ILE A 62 -7.07 8.68 -20.45
N HIS A 63 -8.22 8.72 -19.77
CA HIS A 63 -9.47 9.26 -20.29
C HIS A 63 -10.02 10.31 -19.31
N PHE A 64 -10.30 11.50 -19.84
CA PHE A 64 -10.87 12.60 -19.07
C PHE A 64 -12.38 12.61 -19.26
N HIS A 65 -13.10 12.77 -18.15
CA HIS A 65 -14.56 12.73 -18.08
C HIS A 65 -15.17 14.13 -18.09
N GLY A 66 -14.34 15.17 -18.00
CA GLY A 66 -14.78 16.54 -18.00
C GLY A 66 -13.65 17.50 -17.69
N VAL A 67 -14.02 18.77 -17.60
CA VAL A 67 -13.16 19.89 -17.22
C VAL A 67 -13.85 20.62 -16.08
N ASP A 68 -13.14 20.95 -15.00
CA ASP A 68 -13.72 21.76 -13.92
C ASP A 68 -13.74 23.26 -14.27
N ARG A 69 -14.28 24.07 -13.35
CA ARG A 69 -14.40 25.52 -13.54
C ARG A 69 -13.05 26.23 -13.69
N GLU A 70 -11.98 25.61 -13.21
CA GLU A 70 -10.61 26.14 -13.27
C GLU A 70 -9.89 25.71 -14.56
N GLY A 71 -10.57 24.97 -15.45
CA GLY A 71 -9.98 24.47 -16.70
C GLY A 71 -9.20 23.17 -16.52
N MET A 72 -9.29 22.51 -15.36
CA MET A 72 -8.53 21.31 -15.05
C MET A 72 -9.23 20.07 -15.59
N LEU A 73 -8.46 19.17 -16.21
CA LEU A 73 -8.96 17.92 -16.77
C LEU A 73 -9.28 16.93 -15.65
N LEU A 74 -10.49 16.40 -15.63
CA LEU A 74 -10.97 15.49 -14.59
C LEU A 74 -10.90 14.04 -15.06
N ARG A 75 -10.22 13.18 -14.30
CA ARG A 75 -10.22 11.72 -14.51
C ARG A 75 -10.85 11.04 -13.31
N ARG A 76 -11.88 10.23 -13.55
CA ARG A 76 -12.61 9.50 -12.50
C ARG A 76 -12.25 8.01 -12.58
N LEU A 77 -11.88 7.42 -11.45
CA LEU A 77 -11.52 6.02 -11.34
C LEU A 77 -12.34 5.37 -10.24
N VAL A 78 -13.02 4.29 -10.56
CA VAL A 78 -13.80 3.52 -9.61
C VAL A 78 -12.89 2.46 -8.96
N CYS A 79 -13.04 2.25 -7.67
CA CYS A 79 -12.38 1.17 -6.94
C CYS A 79 -12.85 -0.18 -7.51
N THR A 80 -11.95 -1.02 -7.96
CA THR A 80 -12.29 -2.33 -8.56
C THR A 80 -12.69 -3.39 -7.54
N CYS A 81 -12.68 -3.03 -6.25
CA CYS A 81 -13.08 -3.92 -5.15
C CYS A 81 -14.51 -3.53 -4.72
N CYS A 82 -14.68 -2.44 -3.98
CA CYS A 82 -16.01 -2.06 -3.47
C CYS A 82 -16.93 -1.36 -4.48
N LEU A 83 -16.46 -0.90 -5.64
CA LEU A 83 -17.23 -0.14 -6.63
C LEU A 83 -17.85 1.21 -6.14
N LEU A 84 -17.88 1.47 -4.84
CA LEU A 84 -18.47 2.69 -4.24
C LEU A 84 -17.50 3.87 -4.22
N ALA A 85 -16.21 3.60 -4.02
CA ALA A 85 -15.19 4.62 -3.91
C ALA A 85 -14.71 5.08 -5.29
N VAL A 86 -14.74 6.39 -5.52
CA VAL A 86 -14.37 7.03 -6.77
C VAL A 86 -13.24 8.01 -6.53
N LYS A 87 -12.06 7.70 -7.04
CA LYS A 87 -10.94 8.63 -7.06
C LYS A 87 -11.12 9.62 -8.20
N VAL A 88 -11.20 10.89 -7.85
CA VAL A 88 -11.27 12.00 -8.81
C VAL A 88 -9.91 12.67 -8.87
N GLU A 89 -9.24 12.54 -9.99
CA GLU A 89 -7.94 13.13 -10.27
C GLU A 89 -8.12 14.42 -11.08
N LYS A 90 -7.47 15.50 -10.66
CA LYS A 90 -7.35 16.75 -11.42
C LYS A 90 -6.01 16.79 -12.15
N TRP A 91 -6.04 17.07 -13.44
CA TRP A 91 -4.88 17.06 -14.32
C TRP A 91 -4.73 18.39 -15.04
N GLU A 92 -3.48 18.84 -15.14
CA GLU A 92 -3.11 20.06 -15.86
C GLU A 92 -2.21 19.70 -17.03
N GLY A 93 -2.45 20.32 -18.19
CA GLY A 93 -1.53 20.28 -19.33
C GLY A 93 -0.66 21.54 -19.33
N VAL A 94 0.63 21.41 -19.02
CA VAL A 94 1.59 22.52 -19.05
C VAL A 94 2.47 22.40 -20.28
N ARG A 95 2.61 23.49 -21.04
CA ARG A 95 3.52 23.53 -22.18
C ARG A 95 4.97 23.60 -21.68
N ALA A 96 5.79 22.63 -22.07
CA ALA A 96 7.20 22.54 -21.76
C ALA A 96 8.00 22.53 -23.08
N GLY A 97 8.39 23.72 -23.54
CA GLY A 97 9.03 23.90 -24.84
C GLY A 97 8.10 23.51 -26.00
N SER A 98 8.49 22.50 -26.77
CA SER A 98 7.71 22.00 -27.93
C SER A 98 6.65 20.95 -27.58
N ARG A 99 6.59 20.47 -26.33
CA ARG A 99 5.66 19.40 -25.92
C ARG A 99 4.76 19.85 -24.79
N THR A 100 3.54 19.32 -24.76
CA THR A 100 2.65 19.46 -23.61
C THR A 100 2.90 18.31 -22.64
N ARG A 101 3.15 18.63 -21.37
CA ARG A 101 3.27 17.64 -20.30
C ARG A 101 2.04 17.69 -19.43
N PHE A 102 1.41 16.54 -19.23
CA PHE A 102 0.30 16.39 -18.31
C PHE A 102 0.79 15.97 -16.93
N ARG A 103 0.30 16.63 -15.89
CA ARG A 103 0.59 16.30 -14.49
C ARG A 103 -0.69 16.23 -13.69
N ARG A 104 -0.79 15.24 -12.80
CA ARG A 104 -1.83 15.23 -11.78
C ARG A 104 -1.47 16.25 -10.72
N VAL A 105 -2.34 17.22 -10.48
CA VAL A 105 -2.11 18.28 -9.48
C VAL A 105 -2.85 18.01 -8.18
N ALA A 106 -3.97 17.30 -8.23
CA ALA A 106 -4.75 16.92 -7.05
C ALA A 106 -5.45 15.59 -7.27
N SER A 107 -5.80 14.93 -6.17
CA SER A 107 -6.67 13.76 -6.18
C SER A 107 -7.53 13.76 -4.93
N ASN A 108 -8.84 13.62 -5.10
CA ASN A 108 -9.81 13.52 -4.02
C ASN A 108 -10.56 12.20 -4.11
N LEU A 109 -11.18 11.80 -3.00
CA LEU A 109 -11.99 10.59 -2.92
C LEU A 109 -13.45 10.98 -2.73
N GLU A 110 -14.31 10.50 -3.62
CA GLU A 110 -15.75 10.60 -3.53
C GLU A 110 -16.33 9.22 -3.26
N TYR A 111 -17.40 9.14 -2.47
CA TYR A 111 -18.11 7.90 -2.22
C TYR A 111 -19.51 8.00 -2.81
N ARG A 112 -19.91 6.93 -3.50
CA ARG A 112 -21.26 6.77 -4.04
C ARG A 112 -22.04 5.78 -3.19
N THR A 113 -23.35 5.92 -3.21
CA THR A 113 -24.26 4.92 -2.67
C THR A 113 -24.27 3.70 -3.60
N GLY A 114 -24.23 2.51 -3.02
CA GLY A 114 -24.37 1.25 -3.76
C GLY A 114 -25.78 1.08 -4.32
N ASN A 115 -25.93 0.12 -5.24
CA ASN A 115 -27.24 -0.17 -5.84
C ASN A 115 -28.27 -0.63 -4.78
N ASP A 116 -27.80 -1.28 -3.72
CA ASP A 116 -28.62 -1.79 -2.61
C ASP A 116 -28.77 -0.77 -1.48
N GLY A 117 -28.44 0.51 -1.72
CA GLY A 117 -28.49 1.57 -0.71
C GLY A 117 -27.27 1.61 0.21
N GLU A 118 -26.25 0.79 -0.07
CA GLU A 118 -25.04 0.69 0.75
C GLU A 118 -24.30 2.02 0.83
N VAL A 119 -23.87 2.41 2.03
CA VAL A 119 -23.09 3.62 2.25
C VAL A 119 -21.72 3.22 2.78
N TYR A 120 -20.67 3.57 2.03
CA TYR A 120 -19.30 3.24 2.42
C TYR A 120 -18.89 3.90 3.74
N LEU A 121 -19.31 5.15 3.96
CA LEU A 121 -19.01 5.89 5.17
C LEU A 121 -20.00 5.53 6.28
N ALA A 122 -19.48 5.34 7.49
CA ALA A 122 -20.32 5.18 8.67
C ALA A 122 -21.18 6.44 8.90
N PRO A 123 -22.40 6.29 9.46
CA PRO A 123 -23.23 7.43 9.81
C PRO A 123 -22.49 8.45 10.69
N SER A 124 -22.73 9.74 10.44
CA SER A 124 -22.13 10.82 11.22
C SER A 124 -22.48 10.69 12.71
N GLY A 125 -21.52 10.97 13.59
CA GLY A 125 -21.73 10.95 15.04
C GLY A 125 -21.35 9.65 15.74
N ARG A 126 -21.06 8.56 15.00
CA ARG A 126 -20.66 7.26 15.56
C ARG A 126 -19.16 7.08 15.77
N GLY A 127 -18.39 8.17 15.71
CA GLY A 127 -16.93 8.11 15.83
C GLY A 127 -16.23 7.42 14.65
N HIS A 128 -14.90 7.34 14.75
CA HIS A 128 -14.05 6.75 13.71
C HIS A 128 -13.89 5.24 13.93
N MET A 129 -14.18 4.44 12.90
CA MET A 129 -13.94 2.99 12.89
C MET A 129 -12.60 2.67 12.23
N THR A 130 -11.75 1.93 12.95
CA THR A 130 -10.45 1.50 12.44
C THR A 130 -10.54 0.19 11.63
N PRO A 131 -9.60 -0.07 10.69
CA PRO A 131 -9.52 -1.36 9.99
C PRO A 131 -9.46 -2.57 10.94
N ARG A 132 -8.81 -2.38 12.10
CA ARG A 132 -8.72 -3.42 13.13
C ARG A 132 -10.08 -3.73 13.75
N GLN A 133 -10.84 -2.71 14.17
CA GLN A 133 -12.18 -2.92 14.75
C GLN A 133 -13.09 -3.66 13.77
N ILE A 134 -13.03 -3.30 12.49
CA ILE A 134 -13.81 -3.96 11.43
C ILE A 134 -13.40 -5.41 11.28
N GLY A 135 -12.09 -5.69 11.19
CA GLY A 135 -11.59 -7.07 11.11
C GLY A 135 -11.91 -7.90 12.35
N ASP A 136 -11.86 -7.31 13.54
CA ASP A 136 -12.20 -7.97 14.80
C ASP A 136 -13.71 -8.31 14.84
N SER A 137 -14.59 -7.41 14.37
CA SER A 137 -16.04 -7.64 14.24
C SER A 137 -16.36 -8.73 13.21
N VAL A 138 -15.77 -8.66 12.01
CA VAL A 138 -15.93 -9.66 10.96
C VAL A 138 -15.45 -11.05 11.43
N ALA A 139 -14.29 -11.11 12.08
CA ALA A 139 -13.77 -12.35 12.65
C ALA A 139 -14.68 -12.91 13.74
N SER A 140 -15.18 -12.05 14.65
CA SER A 140 -16.10 -12.45 15.71
C SER A 140 -17.40 -13.02 15.14
N LYS A 141 -17.93 -12.41 14.07
CA LYS A 141 -19.12 -12.90 13.36
C LYS A 141 -18.86 -14.24 12.68
N ALA A 142 -17.72 -14.41 12.01
CA ALA A 142 -17.36 -15.67 11.35
C ALA A 142 -17.11 -16.83 12.34
N LEU A 143 -16.63 -16.51 13.55
CA LEU A 143 -16.35 -17.48 14.61
C LEU A 143 -17.54 -17.68 15.57
N ALA A 144 -18.65 -16.98 15.35
CA ALA A 144 -19.84 -17.08 16.20
C ALA A 144 -20.30 -18.55 16.31
N GLY A 145 -20.57 -18.98 17.55
CA GLY A 145 -20.99 -20.36 17.85
C GLY A 145 -19.85 -21.37 18.01
N GLN A 146 -18.59 -21.02 17.75
CA GLN A 146 -17.44 -21.88 18.01
C GLN A 146 -16.85 -21.61 19.41
N SER A 147 -16.51 -22.67 20.15
CA SER A 147 -15.79 -22.50 21.41
C SER A 147 -14.30 -22.29 21.16
N VAL A 148 -13.65 -21.48 22.00
CA VAL A 148 -12.20 -21.25 21.95
C VAL A 148 -11.43 -22.56 22.04
N THR A 149 -11.92 -23.53 22.82
CA THR A 149 -11.29 -24.86 22.94
C THR A 149 -11.38 -25.65 21.63
N ALA A 150 -12.52 -25.61 20.94
CA ALA A 150 -12.68 -26.26 19.64
C ALA A 150 -11.75 -25.63 18.58
N LEU A 151 -11.67 -24.30 18.56
CA LEU A 151 -10.76 -23.55 17.69
C LEU A 151 -9.29 -23.92 17.93
N ARG A 152 -8.86 -23.98 19.19
CA ARG A 152 -7.49 -24.39 19.54
C ARG A 152 -7.20 -25.82 19.09
N LYS A 153 -8.14 -26.76 19.28
CA LYS A 153 -7.99 -28.16 18.85
C LYS A 153 -7.92 -28.29 17.33
N ALA A 154 -8.72 -27.52 16.58
CA ALA A 154 -8.66 -27.49 15.14
C ALA A 154 -7.32 -26.93 14.64
N ALA A 155 -6.82 -25.85 15.25
CA ALA A 155 -5.54 -25.25 14.91
C ALA A 155 -4.35 -26.19 15.14
N THR A 156 -4.32 -26.91 16.27
CA THR A 156 -3.24 -27.88 16.54
C THR A 156 -3.26 -29.05 15.57
N LYS A 157 -4.45 -29.54 15.20
CA LYS A 157 -4.60 -30.60 14.20
C LYS A 157 -4.09 -30.13 12.83
N ALA A 158 -4.52 -28.96 12.36
CA ALA A 158 -4.09 -28.40 11.07
C ALA A 158 -2.57 -28.16 11.02
N ALA A 159 -1.96 -27.70 12.13
CA ALA A 159 -0.52 -27.52 12.21
C ALA A 159 0.25 -28.85 12.11
N ALA A 160 -0.27 -29.92 12.73
CA ALA A 160 0.33 -31.26 12.65
C ALA A 160 0.23 -31.83 11.24
N GLU A 161 -0.91 -31.66 10.56
CA GLU A 161 -1.12 -32.10 9.17
C GLU A 161 -0.19 -31.35 8.20
N ALA A 162 -0.08 -30.02 8.32
CA ALA A 162 0.84 -29.23 7.51
C ALA A 162 2.32 -29.62 7.72
N ALA A 163 2.70 -29.96 8.96
CA ALA A 163 4.05 -30.46 9.26
C ALA A 163 4.30 -31.84 8.64
N ALA A 164 3.31 -32.73 8.65
CA ALA A 164 3.39 -34.04 8.02
C ALA A 164 3.47 -33.94 6.49
N GLU A 165 2.67 -33.07 5.85
CA GLU A 165 2.74 -32.81 4.41
C GLU A 165 4.11 -32.24 4.01
N LYS A 166 4.65 -31.30 4.78
CA LYS A 166 5.98 -30.76 4.54
C LYS A 166 7.06 -31.86 4.68
N ALA A 167 6.99 -32.70 5.71
CA ALA A 167 7.93 -33.80 5.89
C ALA A 167 7.84 -34.83 4.76
N ALA A 168 6.64 -35.10 4.24
CA ALA A 168 6.44 -35.98 3.09
C ALA A 168 6.98 -35.35 1.80
N ALA A 169 6.78 -34.05 1.58
CA ALA A 169 7.33 -33.31 0.45
C ALA A 169 8.87 -33.26 0.49
N ASP A 170 9.46 -33.03 1.67
CA ASP A 170 10.90 -33.02 1.89
C ASP A 170 11.50 -34.42 1.67
N LYS A 171 10.83 -35.48 2.13
CA LYS A 171 11.23 -36.87 1.87
C LYS A 171 11.15 -37.22 0.39
N ALA A 172 10.08 -36.83 -0.30
CA ALA A 172 9.93 -37.04 -1.75
C ALA A 172 10.95 -36.23 -2.57
N ALA A 173 11.32 -35.02 -2.12
CA ALA A 173 12.37 -34.23 -2.74
C ALA A 173 13.77 -34.84 -2.50
N ALA A 174 14.04 -35.35 -1.31
CA ALA A 174 15.28 -36.05 -0.97
C ALA A 174 15.44 -37.36 -1.75
N GLU A 175 14.35 -38.11 -1.94
CA GLU A 175 14.33 -39.36 -2.70
C GLU A 175 14.50 -39.10 -4.21
N LYS A 176 13.91 -38.03 -4.76
CA LYS A 176 14.18 -37.57 -6.13
C LYS A 176 15.61 -37.06 -6.33
N ALA A 177 16.22 -36.45 -5.31
CA ALA A 177 17.62 -36.03 -5.36
C ALA A 177 18.59 -37.23 -5.29
N ALA A 178 18.24 -38.26 -4.51
CA ALA A 178 19.00 -39.50 -4.40
C ALA A 178 18.86 -40.43 -5.63
N ALA A 179 17.78 -40.32 -6.39
CA ALA A 179 17.53 -41.10 -7.61
C ALA A 179 18.24 -40.56 -8.87
N LYS A 180 19.08 -39.52 -8.77
CA LYS A 180 19.90 -39.05 -9.90
C LYS A 180 21.18 -39.92 -9.96
N PRO A 181 21.35 -40.82 -10.94
CA PRO A 181 22.54 -41.67 -10.97
C PRO A 181 23.79 -40.82 -11.19
N VAL A 182 24.76 -41.04 -10.31
CA VAL A 182 26.16 -40.65 -10.48
C VAL A 182 26.67 -41.40 -11.71
N ALA A 183 26.84 -40.69 -12.83
CA ALA A 183 27.77 -41.13 -13.85
C ALA A 183 29.19 -40.86 -13.30
N GLU A 184 29.91 -41.94 -12.98
CA GLU A 184 31.32 -41.91 -12.56
C GLU A 184 32.26 -41.42 -13.69
N PRO A 185 33.47 -40.95 -13.34
CA PRO A 185 34.37 -40.22 -14.22
C PRO A 185 35.27 -41.15 -15.03
N ALA A 186 35.45 -40.87 -16.32
CA ALA A 186 36.49 -41.49 -17.14
C ALA A 186 37.72 -40.59 -17.24
N THR A 187 38.87 -41.20 -17.00
CA THR A 187 40.23 -40.65 -16.89
C THR A 187 40.90 -40.33 -18.24
N ALA A 188 41.89 -39.42 -18.15
CA ALA A 188 42.88 -38.87 -19.12
C ALA A 188 43.35 -39.75 -20.32
N LYS A 189 43.87 -39.23 -21.46
CA LYS A 189 45.12 -38.42 -21.64
C LYS A 189 45.35 -38.09 -23.17
N PRO A 190 46.52 -37.56 -23.65
CA PRO A 190 46.74 -36.16 -24.13
C PRO A 190 47.11 -36.00 -25.64
N ALA A 191 47.11 -34.77 -26.17
CA ALA A 191 47.95 -34.41 -27.31
C ALA A 191 48.30 -32.90 -27.33
N THR A 192 49.55 -32.65 -27.66
CA THR A 192 50.37 -31.44 -27.55
C THR A 192 50.15 -30.41 -28.67
N ALA A 193 50.14 -29.12 -28.31
CA ALA A 193 50.87 -28.07 -29.03
C ALA A 193 51.10 -26.86 -28.10
N LYS A 194 52.35 -26.41 -28.03
CA LYS A 194 52.92 -25.31 -27.20
C LYS A 194 53.42 -24.22 -28.18
N PRO A 195 53.95 -23.06 -27.72
CA PRO A 195 53.35 -21.93 -27.00
C PRO A 195 53.36 -20.62 -27.83
N ALA A 196 52.70 -19.57 -27.35
CA ALA A 196 53.22 -18.20 -27.47
C ALA A 196 52.85 -17.38 -26.23
N ALA A 197 53.78 -16.53 -25.82
CA ALA A 197 53.92 -15.94 -24.50
C ALA A 197 52.95 -14.77 -24.20
N ALA A 198 52.55 -14.64 -22.93
CA ALA A 198 52.90 -13.49 -22.09
C ALA A 198 52.38 -13.71 -20.65
N LYS A 199 53.29 -13.54 -19.68
CA LYS A 199 53.08 -13.65 -18.22
C LYS A 199 52.71 -12.25 -17.65
N PRO A 200 52.44 -12.06 -16.34
CA PRO A 200 51.22 -11.41 -15.85
C PRO A 200 51.53 -10.16 -15.00
N ALA A 201 50.49 -9.45 -14.56
CA ALA A 201 50.60 -8.60 -13.38
C ALA A 201 49.52 -9.01 -12.38
N ALA A 202 50.01 -9.47 -11.23
CA ALA A 202 49.24 -9.88 -10.08
C ALA A 202 48.86 -8.68 -9.21
N ALA A 203 47.82 -8.89 -8.40
CA ALA A 203 47.70 -8.41 -7.02
C ALA A 203 47.53 -6.88 -6.85
N LYS A 204 46.80 -6.34 -5.87
CA LYS A 204 46.17 -6.84 -4.65
C LYS A 204 45.39 -5.65 -4.06
N THR A 205 44.36 -5.97 -3.28
CA THR A 205 43.93 -5.28 -2.04
C THR A 205 43.59 -3.79 -2.01
N ALA A 206 42.32 -3.57 -1.65
CA ALA A 206 41.85 -2.91 -0.41
C ALA A 206 41.88 -1.36 -0.26
N ALA A 207 40.85 -0.95 0.49
CA ALA A 207 40.74 0.25 1.33
C ALA A 207 40.11 1.52 0.72
N LYS A 208 38.87 1.77 1.16
CA LYS A 208 38.30 3.11 1.47
C LYS A 208 39.19 3.77 2.55
N PRO A 209 39.34 5.11 2.62
CA PRO A 209 38.32 5.88 3.35
C PRO A 209 38.06 7.34 2.86
N ALA A 210 36.84 7.78 3.22
CA ALA A 210 36.41 9.08 3.76
C ALA A 210 36.83 10.46 3.18
N ALA A 211 35.78 11.26 2.93
CA ALA A 211 35.52 12.63 3.42
C ALA A 211 36.12 13.87 2.73
N LYS A 212 35.20 14.71 2.21
CA LYS A 212 35.15 16.19 2.25
C LYS A 212 33.91 16.63 1.45
N ALA A 213 33.18 17.72 1.69
CA ALA A 213 32.97 18.68 2.76
C ALA A 213 31.89 19.64 2.23
N ALA A 214 31.00 20.16 3.08
CA ALA A 214 30.25 21.43 2.97
C ALA A 214 29.03 21.34 3.90
N ALA A 215 28.55 22.35 4.59
CA ALA A 215 29.01 23.68 4.97
C ALA A 215 28.01 24.14 6.05
N LYS A 216 28.48 24.82 7.10
CA LYS A 216 27.61 25.53 8.05
C LYS A 216 26.86 26.67 7.34
N PRO A 217 25.73 27.12 7.91
CA PRO A 217 25.68 28.53 8.24
C PRO A 217 25.32 28.81 9.70
N ARG A 218 26.01 29.83 10.23
CA ARG A 218 25.73 30.59 11.44
C ARG A 218 24.30 31.15 11.37
N SER A 219 23.55 31.06 12.46
CA SER A 219 22.44 31.97 12.73
C SER A 219 22.81 32.86 13.91
N THR A 220 22.89 34.16 13.63
CA THR A 220 23.05 35.25 14.57
C THR A 220 21.68 35.74 15.06
N ARG A 221 21.56 35.82 16.38
CA ARG A 221 20.64 36.60 17.23
C ARG A 221 19.95 37.82 16.56
N VAL A 222 18.64 37.95 16.73
CA VAL A 222 17.94 39.24 16.95
C VAL A 222 16.85 39.06 18.01
N ARG A 223 16.85 39.95 19.01
CA ARG A 223 15.81 40.14 20.02
C ARG A 223 14.73 41.04 19.42
N SER A 224 13.45 40.75 19.68
CA SER A 224 12.40 41.76 19.59
C SER A 224 11.76 41.96 20.96
N ALA A 225 11.80 43.21 21.38
CA ALA A 225 11.06 43.76 22.52
C ALA A 225 9.84 44.52 21.99
N LYS A 226 8.85 44.68 22.89
CA LYS A 226 7.72 45.62 22.87
C LYS A 226 6.55 45.30 21.91
N GLY A 227 5.28 45.48 22.28
CA GLY A 227 4.77 46.29 23.39
C GLY A 227 3.35 45.91 23.85
N THR A 228 3.13 46.19 25.11
CA THR A 228 1.85 46.54 25.74
C THR A 228 1.47 47.98 25.37
N GLY A 229 0.19 48.22 25.12
CA GLY A 229 -0.37 49.54 24.84
C GLY A 229 -1.67 49.40 24.07
#